data_AF-A0A1M6ME25-F1
#
_entry.id   AF-A0A1M6ME25-F1
#
_cell.length_a   1.000
_cell.length_b   1.000
_cell.length_c   1.000
_cell.angle_alpha   90.00
_cell.angle_beta   90.00
_cell.angle_gamma   90.00
#
_symmetry.space_group_name_H-M   'P 1'
#
loop_
_entity.id
_entity.type
_entity.pdbx_description
1 polymer ?
#
loop_
_entity_poly.entity_id
_entity_poly.type
_entity_poly.pdbx_seq_one_letter_code
_entity_poly.pdbx_strand_id
1 'polypeptide(L)'
;MAEFRISSEDGQVDLRRLATALAESQGWARDDVGIWDNRRGEVIVTVDDALLRRPEPDFRTRPLHTPRDVHRACEMVHAEDPTLRGVDFASLRTEAARLFSAGWTTEDVLHALGHRPDGEPWPRGPEHRGGEWLMARLRAWRTPDGDIRPSLSQEGAQLRVIGRAGLPVDIGLPSDAAPGLGPVASPAVARSAADDARRLIRQNARTTSDTLAHRDRTSSTIRRPER
;
A
#
# COMPACT_ATOMS: atom_id res chain seq x y z
N MET A 1 -9.66 12.19 25.61
CA MET A 1 -8.52 11.50 26.25
C MET A 1 -9.06 10.18 26.77
N ALA A 2 -8.42 9.05 26.45
CA ALA A 2 -8.82 7.76 26.97
C ALA A 2 -7.88 7.29 28.07
N GLU A 3 -8.45 6.58 29.04
CA GLU A 3 -7.74 5.94 30.14
C GLU A 3 -8.06 4.44 30.12
N PHE A 4 -7.04 3.60 30.27
CA PHE A 4 -7.24 2.19 30.57
C PHE A 4 -6.33 1.74 31.71
N ARG A 5 -6.79 0.75 32.46
CA ARG A 5 -6.16 0.27 33.69
C ARG A 5 -5.69 -1.16 33.51
N ILE A 6 -4.45 -1.41 33.93
CA ILE A 6 -3.85 -2.72 33.95
C ILE A 6 -3.67 -3.12 35.40
N SER A 7 -4.28 -4.23 35.78
CA SER A 7 -4.10 -4.88 37.07
C SER A 7 -3.68 -6.34 36.84
N SER A 8 -2.94 -6.89 37.79
CA SER A 8 -2.54 -8.30 37.81
C SER A 8 -2.65 -8.81 39.24
N GLU A 9 -3.19 -10.02 39.39
CA GLU A 9 -3.16 -10.75 40.66
C GLU A 9 -1.81 -11.45 40.88
N ASP A 10 -1.02 -11.60 39.82
CA ASP A 10 0.34 -12.12 39.87
C ASP A 10 1.34 -10.98 40.13
N GLY A 11 1.94 -11.01 41.32
CA GLY A 11 2.94 -10.03 41.77
C GLY A 11 4.33 -10.19 41.12
N GLN A 12 4.53 -11.20 40.26
CA GLN A 12 5.76 -11.32 39.48
C GLN A 12 5.75 -10.49 38.19
N VAL A 13 4.58 -9.95 37.81
CA VAL A 13 4.44 -9.19 36.56
C VAL A 13 4.74 -7.71 36.79
N ASP A 14 5.78 -7.21 36.13
CA ASP A 14 6.05 -5.78 36.04
C ASP A 14 5.03 -5.12 35.10
N LEU A 15 3.94 -4.62 35.69
CA LEU A 15 2.83 -3.98 34.98
C LEU A 15 3.26 -2.73 34.22
N ARG A 16 4.27 -2.01 34.70
CA ARG A 16 4.75 -0.77 34.08
C ARG A 16 5.56 -1.08 32.82
N ARG A 17 6.38 -2.13 32.89
CA ARG A 17 7.08 -2.67 31.73
C ARG A 17 6.12 -3.24 30.69
N LEU A 18 5.08 -3.96 31.13
CA LEU A 18 4.01 -4.45 30.25
C LEU A 18 3.29 -3.31 29.54
N ALA A 19 2.88 -2.27 30.28
CA ALA A 19 2.22 -1.09 29.72
C ALA A 19 3.09 -0.40 28.65
N THR A 20 4.39 -0.27 28.92
CA THR A 20 5.36 0.32 27.98
C THR A 20 5.47 -0.50 26.71
N ALA A 21 5.62 -1.83 26.84
CA ALA A 21 5.70 -2.73 25.68
C ALA A 21 4.42 -2.71 24.83
N LEU A 22 3.24 -2.58 25.47
CA LEU A 22 1.96 -2.45 24.77
C LEU A 22 1.89 -1.13 23.97
N ALA A 23 2.29 0.00 24.56
CA ALA A 23 2.32 1.29 23.86
C ALA A 23 3.27 1.26 22.65
N GLU A 24 4.48 0.72 22.82
CA GLU A 24 5.46 0.56 21.75
C GLU A 24 4.95 -0.37 20.63
N SER A 25 4.22 -1.44 20.97
CA SER A 25 3.65 -2.36 19.99
C SER A 25 2.60 -1.70 19.08
N GLN A 26 1.95 -0.64 19.55
CA GLN A 26 1.02 0.17 18.76
C GLN A 26 1.73 1.25 17.92
N GLY A 27 3.06 1.39 18.08
CA GLY A 27 3.85 2.42 17.40
C GLY A 27 3.69 3.81 18.01
N TRP A 28 3.13 3.93 19.22
CA TRP A 28 3.02 5.20 19.92
C TRP A 28 4.36 5.57 20.55
N ALA A 29 4.79 6.82 20.41
CA ALA A 29 6.00 7.28 21.07
C ALA A 29 5.76 7.35 22.59
N ARG A 30 6.83 7.14 23.37
CA ARG A 30 6.73 7.10 24.82
C ARG A 30 6.21 8.39 25.43
N ASP A 31 6.54 9.52 24.81
CA ASP A 31 6.16 10.87 25.25
C ASP A 31 4.69 11.20 24.96
N ASP A 32 4.05 10.44 24.06
CA ASP A 32 2.66 10.62 23.66
C ASP A 32 1.68 9.84 24.57
N VAL A 33 2.19 9.01 25.47
CA VAL A 33 1.41 8.12 26.33
C VAL A 33 1.80 8.32 27.80
N GLY A 34 0.83 8.66 28.64
CA GLY A 34 1.01 8.73 30.08
C GLY A 34 0.96 7.33 30.69
N ILE A 35 1.96 6.94 31.48
CA ILE A 35 1.94 5.67 32.24
C ILE A 35 2.37 5.96 33.68
N TRP A 36 1.51 5.65 34.65
CA TRP A 36 1.81 5.82 36.06
C TRP A 36 1.17 4.75 36.92
N ASP A 37 1.79 4.53 38.08
CA ASP A 37 1.33 3.59 39.09
C ASP A 37 0.28 4.26 39.99
N ASN A 38 -0.81 3.56 40.25
CA ASN A 38 -1.75 3.92 41.30
C ASN A 38 -1.31 3.30 42.62
N ARG A 39 -1.66 3.93 43.75
CA ARG A 39 -1.40 3.45 45.12
C ARG A 39 -2.03 2.08 45.44
N ARG A 40 -2.81 1.52 44.51
CA ARG A 40 -3.48 0.22 44.60
C ARG A 40 -2.74 -0.92 43.87
N GLY A 41 -1.55 -0.67 43.32
CA GLY A 41 -0.80 -1.67 42.55
C GLY A 41 -1.30 -1.85 41.12
N GLU A 42 -2.08 -0.91 40.62
CA GLU A 42 -2.56 -0.86 39.23
C GLU A 42 -1.69 0.11 38.43
N VAL A 43 -1.54 -0.14 37.14
CA VAL A 43 -0.92 0.80 36.20
C VAL A 43 -2.01 1.45 35.37
N ILE A 44 -2.03 2.77 35.38
CA ILE A 44 -2.94 3.59 34.58
C ILE A 44 -2.17 4.06 33.34
N VAL A 45 -2.79 3.85 32.18
CA VAL A 45 -2.28 4.32 30.89
C VAL A 45 -3.27 5.35 30.35
N THR A 46 -2.79 6.56 30.04
CA THR A 46 -3.56 7.57 29.32
C THR A 46 -3.02 7.83 27.94
N VAL A 47 -3.94 7.94 26.99
CA VAL A 47 -3.67 8.11 25.58
C VAL A 47 -4.51 9.28 25.08
N ASP A 48 -3.90 10.16 24.30
CA ASP A 48 -4.65 11.21 23.60
C ASP A 48 -5.61 10.57 22.59
N ASP A 49 -6.83 11.11 22.46
CA ASP A 49 -7.81 10.59 21.50
C ASP A 49 -7.30 10.69 20.06
N ALA A 50 -6.40 11.63 19.77
CA ALA A 50 -5.75 11.76 18.48
C ALA A 50 -4.93 10.51 18.10
N LEU A 51 -4.28 9.85 19.07
CA LEU A 51 -3.50 8.62 18.84
C LEU A 51 -4.39 7.38 18.65
N LEU A 52 -5.62 7.44 19.17
CA LEU A 52 -6.63 6.39 19.00
C LEU A 52 -7.35 6.48 17.66
N ARG A 53 -7.28 7.64 16.98
CA ARG A 53 -7.79 7.76 15.62
C ARG A 53 -6.89 6.95 14.72
N ARG A 54 -7.45 5.90 14.13
CA ARG A 54 -6.79 5.21 13.02
C ARG A 54 -6.51 6.28 11.95
N PRO A 55 -5.25 6.51 11.54
CA PRO A 55 -4.98 7.48 10.49
C PRO A 55 -5.82 7.07 9.29
N GLU A 56 -6.67 7.99 8.82
CA GLU A 56 -7.51 7.72 7.66
C GLU A 56 -6.55 7.35 6.51
N PRO A 57 -6.75 6.20 5.85
CA PRO A 57 -5.83 5.77 4.81
C PRO A 57 -5.67 6.89 3.79
N ASP A 58 -4.44 7.36 3.61
CA ASP A 58 -4.13 8.33 2.56
C ASP A 58 -4.22 7.62 1.21
N PHE A 59 -5.39 7.71 0.60
CA PHE A 59 -5.69 7.15 -0.72
C PHE A 59 -4.84 7.78 -1.83
N ARG A 60 -4.20 8.94 -1.56
CA ARG A 60 -3.34 9.61 -2.55
C ARG A 60 -2.04 8.85 -2.78
N THR A 61 -1.48 8.30 -1.72
CA THR A 61 -0.11 7.76 -1.70
C THR A 61 -0.05 6.26 -1.43
N ARG A 62 -1.18 5.62 -1.09
CA ARG A 62 -1.26 4.18 -0.86
C ARG A 62 -1.94 3.43 -2.00
N PRO A 63 -1.45 2.23 -2.37
CA PRO A 63 -2.16 1.33 -3.26
C PRO A 63 -3.55 0.98 -2.71
N LEU A 64 -4.52 0.89 -3.62
CA LEU A 64 -5.92 0.66 -3.27
C LEU A 64 -6.26 -0.82 -3.48
N HIS A 65 -6.90 -1.44 -2.49
CA HIS A 65 -7.15 -2.88 -2.50
C HIS A 65 -8.62 -3.27 -2.46
N THR A 66 -9.54 -2.32 -2.22
CA THR A 66 -10.97 -2.61 -2.19
C THR A 66 -11.75 -1.86 -3.28
N PRO A 67 -12.90 -2.40 -3.75
CA PRO A 67 -13.75 -1.71 -4.72
C PRO A 67 -14.24 -0.34 -4.24
N ARG A 68 -14.45 -0.19 -2.93
CA ARG A 68 -14.86 1.09 -2.31
C ARG A 68 -13.75 2.13 -2.38
N ASP A 69 -12.51 1.72 -2.11
CA ASP A 69 -11.36 2.62 -2.18
C ASP A 69 -11.08 3.04 -3.62
N VAL A 70 -11.18 2.11 -4.57
CA VAL A 70 -11.09 2.41 -6.01
C VAL A 70 -12.16 3.41 -6.44
N HIS A 71 -13.39 3.26 -5.98
CA HIS A 71 -14.48 4.21 -6.26
C HIS A 71 -14.13 5.60 -5.75
N ARG A 72 -13.76 5.73 -4.46
CA ARG A 72 -13.41 7.00 -3.82
C ARG A 72 -12.23 7.69 -4.51
N ALA A 73 -11.21 6.94 -4.90
CA ALA A 73 -10.08 7.46 -5.64
C ALA A 73 -10.47 7.95 -7.04
N CYS A 74 -11.37 7.25 -7.74
CA CYS A 74 -11.88 7.72 -9.02
C CYS A 74 -12.69 9.02 -8.87
N GLU A 75 -13.46 9.18 -7.79
CA GLU A 75 -14.15 10.44 -7.49
C GLU A 75 -13.16 11.59 -7.29
N MET A 76 -12.07 11.35 -6.55
CA MET A 76 -11.00 12.33 -6.36
C MET A 76 -10.34 12.71 -7.69
N VAL A 77 -9.94 11.73 -8.50
CA VAL A 77 -9.33 11.95 -9.82
C VAL A 77 -10.25 12.78 -10.72
N HIS A 78 -11.53 12.44 -10.77
CA HIS A 78 -12.52 13.15 -11.59
C HIS A 78 -12.73 14.60 -11.14
N ALA A 79 -12.71 14.85 -9.83
CA ALA A 79 -12.84 16.18 -9.27
C ALA A 79 -11.59 17.05 -9.50
N GLU A 80 -10.39 16.45 -9.45
CA GLU A 80 -9.12 17.16 -9.50
C GLU A 80 -8.61 17.44 -10.91
N ASP A 81 -8.92 16.60 -11.90
CA ASP A 81 -8.48 16.79 -13.29
C ASP A 81 -9.59 17.40 -14.17
N PRO A 82 -9.50 18.68 -14.56
CA PRO A 82 -10.51 19.34 -15.40
C PRO A 82 -10.64 18.73 -16.81
N THR A 83 -9.66 17.96 -17.28
CA THR A 83 -9.71 17.30 -18.59
C THR A 83 -10.68 16.12 -18.61
N LEU A 84 -11.10 15.64 -17.44
CA LEU A 84 -12.11 14.60 -17.26
C LEU A 84 -13.54 15.12 -17.26
N ARG A 85 -13.76 16.44 -17.41
CA ARG A 85 -15.10 17.00 -17.54
C ARG A 85 -15.83 16.38 -18.73
N GLY A 86 -17.01 15.80 -18.47
CA GLY A 86 -17.82 15.11 -19.47
C GLY A 86 -17.42 13.65 -19.73
N VAL A 87 -16.40 13.13 -19.03
CA VAL A 87 -16.08 11.70 -19.03
C VAL A 87 -17.09 10.96 -18.16
N ASP A 88 -17.63 9.87 -18.72
CA ASP A 88 -18.45 8.92 -17.96
C ASP A 88 -17.65 8.27 -16.82
N PHE A 89 -18.21 8.33 -15.62
CA PHE A 89 -17.53 7.85 -14.42
C PHE A 89 -17.31 6.33 -14.43
N ALA A 90 -18.23 5.55 -15.02
CA ALA A 90 -18.07 4.10 -15.10
C ALA A 90 -16.90 3.72 -16.01
N SER A 91 -16.71 4.47 -17.10
CA SER A 91 -15.59 4.32 -18.02
C SER A 91 -14.26 4.66 -17.34
N LEU A 92 -14.17 5.79 -16.62
CA LEU A 92 -13.00 6.14 -15.81
C LEU A 92 -12.65 5.03 -14.82
N ARG A 93 -13.64 4.56 -14.05
CA ARG A 93 -13.44 3.53 -13.04
C ARG A 93 -12.95 2.22 -13.64
N THR A 94 -13.48 1.83 -14.81
CA THR A 94 -13.08 0.58 -15.48
C THR A 94 -11.62 0.62 -15.92
N GLU A 95 -11.17 1.74 -16.49
CA GLU A 95 -9.79 1.89 -16.94
C GLU A 95 -8.81 2.06 -15.75
N ALA A 96 -9.19 2.86 -14.75
CA ALA A 96 -8.37 3.12 -13.57
C ALA A 96 -8.25 1.89 -12.65
N ALA A 97 -9.27 1.03 -12.56
CA ALA A 97 -9.22 -0.19 -11.73
C ALA A 97 -8.06 -1.13 -12.10
N ARG A 98 -7.69 -1.18 -13.38
CA ARG A 98 -6.53 -1.97 -13.84
C ARG A 98 -5.22 -1.38 -13.32
N LEU A 99 -5.09 -0.05 -13.34
CA LEU A 99 -3.93 0.67 -12.81
C LEU A 99 -3.79 0.46 -11.30
N PHE A 100 -4.88 0.62 -10.55
CA PHE A 100 -4.87 0.38 -9.10
C PHE A 100 -4.55 -1.07 -8.74
N SER A 101 -5.01 -2.03 -9.55
CA SER A 101 -4.66 -3.45 -9.38
C SER A 101 -3.16 -3.72 -9.61
N ALA A 102 -2.49 -2.90 -10.45
CA ALA A 102 -1.04 -2.90 -10.63
C ALA A 102 -0.30 -2.10 -9.54
N GLY A 103 -0.99 -1.70 -8.47
CA GLY A 103 -0.40 -1.02 -7.32
C GLY A 103 -0.16 0.48 -7.53
N TRP A 104 -0.75 1.08 -8.58
CA TRP A 104 -0.73 2.53 -8.72
C TRP A 104 -1.52 3.20 -7.60
N THR A 105 -1.09 4.40 -7.25
CA THR A 105 -1.77 5.30 -6.31
C THR A 105 -2.63 6.31 -7.08
N THR A 106 -3.45 7.08 -6.36
CA THR A 106 -4.24 8.15 -6.99
C THR A 106 -3.34 9.23 -7.63
N GLU A 107 -2.21 9.55 -6.99
CA GLU A 107 -1.21 10.49 -7.54
C GLU A 107 -0.59 9.98 -8.84
N ASP A 108 -0.35 8.66 -8.96
CA ASP A 108 0.19 8.08 -10.19
C ASP A 108 -0.79 8.23 -11.36
N VAL A 109 -2.08 8.03 -11.09
CA VAL A 109 -3.13 8.22 -12.09
C VAL A 109 -3.21 9.69 -12.50
N LEU A 110 -3.22 10.63 -11.55
CA LEU A 110 -3.20 12.07 -11.85
C LEU A 110 -1.96 12.46 -12.65
N HIS A 111 -0.80 11.91 -12.29
CA HIS A 111 0.44 12.14 -13.01
C HIS A 111 0.35 11.65 -14.46
N ALA A 112 -0.15 10.43 -14.68
CA ALA A 112 -0.32 9.86 -16.01
C ALA A 112 -1.34 10.58 -16.89
N LEU A 113 -2.33 11.25 -16.28
CA LEU A 113 -3.26 12.11 -16.99
C LEU A 113 -2.64 13.47 -17.38
N GLY A 114 -1.67 13.95 -16.59
CA GLY A 114 -0.93 15.18 -16.87
C GLY A 114 0.28 15.00 -17.79
N HIS A 115 0.92 13.82 -17.75
CA HIS A 115 2.20 13.55 -18.39
C HIS A 115 2.20 12.23 -19.16
N ARG A 116 3.03 12.20 -20.18
CA ARG A 116 3.37 11.01 -20.97
C ARG A 116 4.41 10.15 -20.23
N PRO A 117 4.58 8.88 -20.64
CA PRO A 117 5.63 8.02 -20.09
C PRO A 117 7.06 8.53 -20.29
N ASP A 118 7.30 9.41 -21.26
CA ASP A 118 8.59 10.08 -21.48
C ASP A 118 8.79 11.29 -20.57
N GLY A 119 7.82 11.62 -19.72
CA GLY A 119 7.83 12.75 -18.79
C GLY A 119 7.30 14.07 -19.39
N GLU A 120 7.06 14.12 -20.71
CA GLU A 120 6.53 15.34 -21.34
C GLU A 120 5.05 15.54 -20.99
N PRO A 121 4.59 16.77 -20.74
CA PRO A 121 3.18 17.04 -20.45
C PRO A 121 2.31 16.73 -21.68
N TRP A 122 1.08 16.26 -21.44
CA TRP A 122 0.11 16.13 -22.52
C TRP A 122 -0.30 17.52 -23.06
N PRO A 123 -0.63 17.63 -24.36
CA PRO A 123 -1.26 18.82 -24.91
C PRO A 123 -2.50 19.23 -24.13
N ARG A 124 -2.66 20.54 -23.91
CA ARG A 124 -3.77 21.13 -23.14
C ARG A 124 -4.68 21.92 -24.07
N GLY A 125 -5.98 21.83 -23.83
CA GLY A 125 -7.00 22.52 -24.62
C GLY A 125 -8.36 21.85 -24.46
N PRO A 126 -9.48 22.50 -24.80
CA PRO A 126 -10.81 21.88 -24.84
C PRO A 126 -10.88 20.63 -25.73
N GLU A 127 -10.13 20.61 -26.83
CA GLU A 127 -9.98 19.53 -27.81
C GLU A 127 -9.22 18.30 -27.25
N HIS A 128 -8.53 18.47 -26.13
CA HIS A 128 -7.74 17.45 -25.45
C HIS A 128 -8.43 16.94 -24.17
N ARG A 129 -9.77 16.87 -24.19
CA ARG A 129 -10.63 16.44 -23.08
C ARG A 129 -11.52 15.28 -23.47
N GLY A 130 -12.18 14.68 -22.48
CA GLY A 130 -13.20 13.66 -22.71
C GLY A 130 -12.64 12.24 -22.78
N GLY A 131 -13.54 11.28 -23.03
CA GLY A 131 -13.28 9.85 -22.87
C GLY A 131 -12.19 9.30 -23.79
N GLU A 132 -12.12 9.77 -25.04
CA GLU A 132 -11.10 9.35 -26.00
C GLU A 132 -9.69 9.74 -25.53
N TRP A 133 -9.53 10.97 -25.03
CA TRP A 133 -8.27 11.45 -24.48
C TRP A 133 -7.89 10.74 -23.19
N LEU A 134 -8.86 10.46 -22.31
CA LEU A 134 -8.62 9.61 -21.14
C LEU A 134 -8.02 8.25 -21.57
N MET A 135 -8.68 7.56 -22.51
CA MET A 135 -8.21 6.26 -22.98
C MET A 135 -6.83 6.35 -23.63
N ALA A 136 -6.60 7.35 -24.49
CA ALA A 136 -5.32 7.56 -25.15
C ALA A 136 -4.18 7.76 -24.14
N ARG A 137 -4.40 8.59 -23.11
CA ARG A 137 -3.43 8.86 -22.06
C ARG A 137 -3.12 7.61 -21.25
N LEU A 138 -4.14 6.94 -20.70
CA LEU A 138 -3.93 5.75 -19.88
C LEU A 138 -3.35 4.57 -20.67
N ARG A 139 -3.66 4.45 -21.97
CA ARG A 139 -3.10 3.42 -22.85
C ARG A 139 -1.61 3.64 -23.13
N ALA A 140 -1.13 4.89 -23.16
CA ALA A 140 0.30 5.17 -23.33
C ALA A 140 1.16 4.57 -22.21
N TRP A 141 0.59 4.41 -21.02
CA TRP A 141 1.23 3.80 -19.86
C TRP A 141 1.12 2.27 -19.83
N ARG A 142 0.56 1.65 -20.88
CA ARG A 142 0.51 0.19 -21.06
C ARG A 142 1.57 -0.24 -22.08
N THR A 143 2.18 -1.39 -21.86
CA THR A 143 3.03 -2.05 -22.85
C THR A 143 2.17 -2.66 -23.96
N PRO A 144 2.75 -3.02 -25.12
CA PRO A 144 2.03 -3.75 -26.16
C PRO A 144 1.39 -5.05 -25.67
N ASP A 145 2.01 -5.70 -24.68
CA ASP A 145 1.53 -6.93 -24.04
C ASP A 145 0.42 -6.69 -23.01
N GLY A 146 0.10 -5.42 -22.73
CA GLY A 146 -0.97 -5.01 -21.82
C GLY A 146 -0.54 -4.81 -20.37
N ASP A 147 0.75 -5.01 -20.08
CA ASP A 147 1.32 -4.72 -18.76
C ASP A 147 1.36 -3.22 -18.50
N ILE A 148 1.18 -2.83 -17.24
CA ILE A 148 1.21 -1.42 -16.85
C ILE A 148 2.65 -1.05 -16.51
N ARG A 149 3.16 -0.01 -17.16
CA ARG A 149 4.51 0.52 -16.87
C ARG A 149 4.58 1.00 -15.42
N PRO A 150 5.71 0.84 -14.72
CA PRO A 150 5.88 1.43 -13.39
C PRO A 150 5.67 2.94 -13.46
N SER A 151 4.99 3.51 -12.46
CA SER A 151 4.92 4.96 -12.32
C SER A 151 6.21 5.53 -11.72
N LEU A 152 6.45 6.84 -11.86
CA LEU A 152 7.59 7.52 -11.22
C LEU A 152 7.63 7.33 -9.69
N SER A 153 6.48 7.27 -9.02
CA SER A 153 6.42 7.04 -7.57
C SER A 153 6.76 5.58 -7.21
N GLN A 154 6.43 4.63 -8.08
CA GLN A 154 6.81 3.22 -7.96
C GLN A 154 8.30 3.03 -8.20
N GLU A 155 8.88 3.69 -9.21
CA GLU A 155 10.34 3.69 -9.44
C GLU A 155 11.08 4.28 -8.22
N GLY A 156 10.60 5.41 -7.69
CA GLY A 156 11.16 6.01 -6.47
C GLY A 156 10.95 5.16 -5.20
N ALA A 157 9.86 4.42 -5.08
CA ALA A 157 9.62 3.47 -3.99
C ALA A 157 10.50 2.22 -4.11
N GLN A 158 10.67 1.69 -5.32
CA GLN A 158 11.51 0.54 -5.63
C GLN A 158 12.98 0.85 -5.36
N LEU A 159 13.46 2.03 -5.75
CA LEU A 159 14.81 2.52 -5.42
C LEU A 159 15.05 2.65 -3.90
N ARG A 160 14.03 3.06 -3.13
CA ARG A 160 14.11 3.16 -1.66
C ARG A 160 14.12 1.79 -0.97
N VAL A 161 13.33 0.83 -1.46
CA VAL A 161 13.31 -0.55 -0.94
C VAL A 161 14.64 -1.25 -1.23
N ILE A 162 15.18 -1.09 -2.43
CA ILE A 162 16.49 -1.60 -2.83
C ILE A 162 17.60 -1.01 -1.93
N GLY A 163 17.58 0.31 -1.72
CA GLY A 163 18.54 0.98 -0.83
C GLY A 163 18.44 0.55 0.64
N ARG A 164 17.25 0.26 1.15
CA ARG A 164 17.03 -0.16 2.55
C ARG A 164 17.30 -1.65 2.80
N ALA A 165 17.14 -2.49 1.78
CA ALA A 165 17.40 -3.93 1.86
C ALA A 165 18.86 -4.32 1.61
N GLY A 166 19.73 -3.35 1.24
CA GLY A 166 21.13 -3.63 0.87
C GLY A 166 21.27 -4.49 -0.39
N LEU A 167 20.21 -4.58 -1.18
CA LEU A 167 20.22 -5.27 -2.46
C LEU A 167 20.90 -4.37 -3.49
N PRO A 168 21.70 -4.93 -4.40
CA PRO A 168 22.39 -4.12 -5.39
C PRO A 168 21.36 -3.49 -6.36
N VAL A 169 21.67 -2.27 -6.80
CA VAL A 169 20.76 -1.37 -7.56
C VAL A 169 20.38 -1.91 -8.95
N ASP A 170 21.02 -3.01 -9.35
CA ASP A 170 20.93 -3.69 -10.65
C ASP A 170 19.94 -4.87 -10.67
N ILE A 171 19.27 -5.22 -9.56
CA ILE A 171 18.23 -6.25 -9.57
C ILE A 171 17.02 -5.78 -10.40
N GLY A 172 16.84 -6.40 -11.58
CA GLY A 172 15.69 -6.23 -12.46
C GLY A 172 15.88 -5.28 -13.66
N LEU A 173 17.08 -4.73 -13.85
CA LEU A 173 17.42 -3.95 -15.05
C LEU A 173 17.91 -4.87 -16.19
N PRO A 174 17.56 -4.60 -17.46
CA PRO A 174 18.08 -5.36 -18.60
C PRO A 174 19.61 -5.26 -18.71
N SER A 175 20.24 -6.36 -19.10
CA SER A 175 21.66 -6.73 -18.88
C SER A 175 22.75 -5.92 -19.64
N ASP A 176 22.48 -4.71 -20.13
CA ASP A 176 23.43 -3.99 -21.01
C ASP A 176 24.11 -2.75 -20.40
N ALA A 177 24.11 -2.62 -19.06
CA ALA A 177 24.94 -1.64 -18.38
C ALA A 177 26.10 -2.33 -17.65
N ALA A 178 27.33 -2.12 -18.14
CA ALA A 178 28.55 -2.71 -17.59
C ALA A 178 28.69 -2.43 -16.07
N PRO A 179 28.91 -3.45 -15.22
CA PRO A 179 28.96 -3.27 -13.78
C PRO A 179 30.30 -2.68 -13.34
N GLY A 180 30.26 -1.50 -12.74
CA GLY A 180 31.36 -1.00 -11.92
C GLY A 180 31.48 -1.86 -10.66
N LEU A 181 32.67 -2.44 -10.44
CA LEU A 181 33.03 -3.24 -9.27
C LEU A 181 32.85 -2.46 -7.95
N GLY A 182 31.69 -2.61 -7.33
CA GLY A 182 31.42 -2.27 -5.93
C GLY A 182 31.45 -3.50 -5.02
N PRO A 183 31.70 -3.36 -3.71
CA PRO A 183 32.09 -4.46 -2.84
C PRO A 183 30.97 -5.47 -2.63
N VAL A 184 31.31 -6.75 -2.80
CA VAL A 184 30.41 -7.90 -2.65
C VAL A 184 29.88 -7.95 -1.21
N ALA A 185 28.54 -7.93 -1.05
CA ALA A 185 27.88 -8.04 0.23
C ALA A 185 28.30 -9.30 0.98
N SER A 186 28.54 -9.18 2.29
CA SER A 186 29.06 -10.30 3.08
C SER A 186 28.03 -11.45 3.15
N PRO A 187 28.48 -12.73 3.19
CA PRO A 187 27.60 -13.89 3.20
C PRO A 187 26.58 -13.92 4.35
N ALA A 188 26.84 -13.20 5.44
CA ALA A 188 25.94 -13.09 6.58
C ALA A 188 24.68 -12.27 6.24
N VAL A 189 24.84 -11.19 5.47
CA VAL A 189 23.74 -10.30 5.07
C VAL A 189 22.83 -11.01 4.07
N ALA A 190 23.41 -11.76 3.13
CA ALA A 190 22.66 -12.57 2.17
C ALA A 190 21.80 -13.66 2.84
N ARG A 191 22.31 -14.29 3.91
CA ARG A 191 21.55 -15.29 4.68
C ARG A 191 20.42 -14.66 5.48
N SER A 192 20.66 -13.51 6.11
CA SER A 192 19.61 -12.78 6.86
C SER A 192 18.45 -12.39 5.94
N ALA A 193 18.75 -11.87 4.76
CA ALA A 193 17.73 -11.50 3.77
C ALA A 193 16.93 -12.72 3.28
N ALA A 194 17.59 -13.86 3.05
CA ALA A 194 16.93 -15.10 2.65
C ALA A 194 16.00 -15.65 3.74
N ASP A 195 16.37 -15.52 5.01
CA ASP A 195 15.54 -15.98 6.13
C ASP A 195 14.35 -15.06 6.39
N ASP A 196 14.51 -13.75 6.19
CA ASP A 196 13.39 -12.79 6.23
C ASP A 196 12.38 -13.03 5.08
N ALA A 197 12.87 -13.32 3.87
CA ALA A 197 12.00 -13.71 2.75
C ALA A 197 11.21 -14.99 3.06
N ARG A 198 11.86 -16.01 3.64
CA ARG A 198 11.19 -17.25 4.09
C ARG A 198 10.20 -17.02 5.24
N ARG A 199 10.42 -16.00 6.08
CA ARG A 199 9.50 -15.63 7.16
C ARG A 199 8.26 -14.94 6.61
N LEU A 200 8.42 -14.02 5.64
CA LEU A 200 7.32 -13.35 4.96
C LEU A 200 6.45 -14.32 4.15
N ILE A 201 7.06 -15.25 3.42
CA ILE A 201 6.32 -16.30 2.67
C ILE A 201 5.50 -17.17 3.62
N ARG A 202 6.04 -17.54 4.79
CA ARG A 202 5.30 -18.32 5.80
C ARG A 202 4.17 -17.54 6.48
N GLN A 203 4.32 -16.23 6.63
CA GLN A 203 3.25 -15.36 7.15
C GLN A 203 2.09 -15.22 6.15
N ASN A 204 2.39 -15.06 4.86
CA ASN A 204 1.36 -14.95 3.82
C ASN A 204 0.72 -16.30 3.44
N ALA A 205 1.41 -17.42 3.64
CA ALA A 205 0.82 -18.75 3.38
C ALA A 205 -0.31 -19.11 4.36
N ARG A 206 -0.36 -18.50 5.56
CA ARG A 206 -1.45 -18.73 6.53
C ARG A 206 -2.72 -17.94 6.21
N THR A 207 -2.62 -16.82 5.49
CA THR A 207 -3.79 -15.99 5.11
C THR A 207 -4.49 -16.47 3.83
N THR A 208 -3.87 -17.34 3.03
CA THR A 208 -4.47 -17.89 1.80
C THR A 208 -5.23 -19.21 1.98
N SER A 209 -5.08 -19.91 3.11
CA SER A 209 -5.83 -21.16 3.36
C SER A 209 -7.31 -20.92 3.67
N ASP A 210 -7.67 -19.78 4.27
CA ASP A 210 -9.08 -19.44 4.56
C ASP A 210 -9.85 -19.00 3.30
N THR A 211 -9.17 -18.44 2.29
CA THR A 211 -9.82 -18.01 1.04
C THR A 211 -10.12 -19.17 0.10
N LEU A 212 -9.36 -20.27 0.15
CA LEU A 212 -9.65 -21.51 -0.59
C LEU A 212 -10.87 -22.25 0.00
N ALA A 213 -10.99 -22.32 1.33
CA ALA A 213 -12.12 -22.96 2.01
C ALA A 213 -13.46 -22.20 1.83
N HIS A 214 -13.42 -20.92 1.45
CA HIS A 214 -14.61 -20.12 1.11
C HIS A 214 -15.05 -20.35 -0.34
N ARG A 215 -14.11 -20.52 -1.27
CA ARG A 215 -14.38 -20.69 -2.71
C ARG A 215 -15.04 -22.04 -3.02
N ASP A 216 -14.62 -23.10 -2.33
CA ASP A 216 -15.24 -24.44 -2.46
C ASP A 216 -16.66 -24.52 -1.89
N ARG A 217 -17.02 -23.63 -0.95
CA ARG A 217 -18.40 -23.55 -0.42
C ARG A 217 -19.37 -22.83 -1.35
N THR A 218 -18.86 -21.95 -2.20
CA THR A 218 -19.66 -21.22 -3.20
C THR A 218 -19.87 -21.98 -4.51
N SER A 219 -18.97 -22.89 -4.86
CA SER A 219 -19.10 -23.72 -6.08
C SER A 219 -20.19 -24.79 -5.96
N SER A 220 -20.50 -25.27 -4.75
CA SER A 220 -21.57 -26.26 -4.50
C SER A 220 -23.00 -25.73 -4.63
N THR A 221 -23.20 -24.41 -4.77
CA THR A 221 -24.53 -23.77 -4.73
C THR A 221 -25.05 -23.35 -6.12
N ILE A 222 -24.23 -23.46 -7.16
CA ILE A 222 -24.62 -23.09 -8.53
C ILE A 222 -25.22 -24.32 -9.23
N ARG A 223 -26.54 -24.50 -9.12
CA ARG A 223 -27.29 -25.44 -9.98
C ARG A 223 -27.43 -24.85 -11.39
N ARG A 224 -26.96 -25.61 -12.38
CA ARG A 224 -27.11 -25.33 -13.81
C ARG A 224 -28.55 -25.65 -14.23
N PRO A 225 -29.26 -24.79 -15.00
CA PRO A 225 -30.54 -25.17 -15.58
C PRO A 225 -30.34 -26.16 -16.74
N GLU A 226 -31.09 -27.26 -16.72
CA GLU A 226 -31.16 -28.25 -17.79
C GLU A 226 -31.87 -27.68 -19.02
N ARG A 227 -31.40 -28.09 -20.21
CA ARG A 227 -31.98 -27.76 -21.52
C ARG A 227 -33.14 -28.69 -21.85
#